data_AF-J9DQJ7-F1
#
_entry.id   AF-J9DQJ7-F1
#
_cell.length_a   1.000
_cell.length_b   1.000
_cell.length_c   1.000
_cell.angle_alpha   90.00
_cell.angle_beta   90.00
_cell.angle_gamma   90.00
#
_symmetry.space_group_name_H-M   'P 1'
#
loop_
_entity.id
_entity.type
_entity.pdbx_description
1 polymer ?
#
loop_
_entity_poly.entity_id
_entity_poly.type
_entity_poly.pdbx_seq_one_letter_code
_entity_poly.pdbx_strand_id
1 'polypeptide(L)'
;MRNADNTKIFEMSMHDLPLYRYREEIEGIIRREQRDWQFGPKMRYQPEANSADYNIIVNSKPYFLYNATQSAQFQASDRIFAWIDAGYGHGREGVIPNHCHWRPQLRRDRMTVIKLTPAHDKVS
;
A
#
# COMPACT_ATOMS: atom_id res chain seq x y z
N MET A 1 11.31 19.22 22.24
CA MET A 1 9.86 19.05 22.47
C MET A 1 9.28 18.41 21.21
N ARG A 2 8.51 17.34 21.34
CA ARG A 2 7.93 16.55 20.23
C ARG A 2 6.93 17.43 19.46
N ASN A 3 7.05 17.56 18.14
CA ASN A 3 5.93 17.99 17.31
C ASN A 3 5.25 16.73 16.77
N ALA A 4 4.28 16.22 17.55
CA ALA A 4 3.44 15.09 17.17
C ALA A 4 2.47 15.44 16.01
N ASP A 5 2.46 16.70 15.57
CA ASP A 5 1.46 17.25 14.67
C ASP A 5 1.59 16.79 13.21
N ASN A 6 2.72 16.18 12.82
CA ASN A 6 3.00 15.81 11.42
C ASN A 6 2.95 14.29 11.13
N THR A 7 2.74 13.46 12.16
CA THR A 7 2.71 12.00 12.00
C THR A 7 1.43 11.44 12.61
N LYS A 8 0.72 10.60 11.85
CA LYS A 8 -0.44 9.87 12.34
C LYS A 8 -0.23 8.38 12.13
N ILE A 9 -0.32 7.62 13.21
CA ILE A 9 -0.21 6.15 13.19
C ILE A 9 -1.62 5.58 13.32
N PHE A 10 -1.96 4.65 12.44
CA PHE A 10 -3.19 3.88 12.52
C PHE A 10 -2.82 2.41 12.72
N GLU A 11 -3.20 1.88 13.88
CA GLU A 11 -3.14 0.44 14.10
C GLU A 11 -4.42 -0.19 13.56
N MET A 12 -4.27 -1.30 12.85
CA MET A 12 -5.39 -2.02 12.27
C MET A 12 -5.07 -3.50 12.16
N SER A 13 -6.13 -4.29 12.20
CA SER A 13 -6.11 -5.71 11.89
C SER A 13 -6.43 -5.95 10.41
N MET A 14 -6.16 -7.16 9.94
CA MET A 14 -6.56 -7.58 8.59
C MET A 14 -8.08 -7.49 8.37
N HIS A 15 -8.89 -7.71 9.41
CA HIS A 15 -10.35 -7.70 9.33
C HIS A 15 -10.92 -6.30 9.10
N ASP A 16 -10.13 -5.26 9.41
CA ASP A 16 -10.52 -3.86 9.18
C ASP A 16 -10.36 -3.43 7.72
N LEU A 17 -9.72 -4.27 6.88
CA LEU A 17 -9.54 -3.98 5.46
C LEU A 17 -10.80 -4.31 4.66
N PRO A 18 -11.29 -3.40 3.79
CA PRO A 18 -12.50 -3.64 3.02
C PRO A 18 -12.47 -4.90 2.15
N LEU A 19 -11.29 -5.28 1.66
CA LEU A 19 -11.08 -6.45 0.82
C LEU A 19 -11.00 -7.77 1.61
N TYR A 20 -10.92 -7.72 2.94
CA TYR A 20 -10.86 -8.92 3.77
C TYR A 20 -12.08 -9.83 3.61
N ARG A 21 -13.24 -9.25 3.29
CA ARG A 21 -14.47 -10.00 2.96
C ARG A 21 -14.31 -10.99 1.80
N TYR A 22 -13.29 -10.83 0.95
CA TYR A 22 -12.98 -11.71 -0.18
C TYR A 22 -11.81 -12.66 0.08
N ARG A 23 -11.30 -12.72 1.32
CA ARG A 23 -10.11 -13.50 1.65
C ARG A 23 -10.21 -14.96 1.22
N GLU A 24 -11.33 -15.62 1.52
CA GLU A 24 -11.53 -17.03 1.18
C GLU A 24 -11.57 -17.25 -0.35
N GLU A 25 -12.18 -16.33 -1.09
CA GLU A 25 -12.22 -16.38 -2.55
C GLU A 25 -10.82 -16.23 -3.16
N ILE A 26 -10.05 -15.24 -2.69
CA ILE A 26 -8.67 -15.01 -3.09
C ILE A 26 -7.81 -16.23 -2.77
N GLU A 27 -7.95 -16.81 -1.58
CA GLU A 27 -7.24 -18.02 -1.18
C GLU A 27 -7.63 -19.21 -2.07
N GLY A 28 -8.90 -19.34 -2.45
CA GLY A 28 -9.38 -20.34 -3.39
C GLY A 28 -8.78 -20.20 -4.79
N ILE A 29 -8.62 -18.97 -5.28
CA ILE A 29 -7.94 -18.67 -6.55
C ILE A 29 -6.48 -19.08 -6.47
N ILE A 30 -5.76 -18.65 -5.43
CA ILE A 30 -4.34 -19.00 -5.22
C ILE A 30 -4.15 -20.53 -5.21
N ARG A 31 -4.98 -21.26 -4.45
CA ARG A 31 -4.90 -22.73 -4.39
C ARG A 31 -5.14 -23.38 -5.75
N ARG A 32 -6.01 -22.81 -6.59
CA ARG A 32 -6.28 -23.30 -7.95
C ARG A 32 -5.06 -23.07 -8.85
N GLU A 33 -4.50 -21.87 -8.84
CA GLU A 33 -3.32 -21.51 -9.63
C GLU A 33 -2.08 -22.32 -9.21
N GLN A 34 -1.92 -22.62 -7.92
CA GLN A 34 -0.82 -23.44 -7.43
C GLN A 34 -0.88 -24.91 -7.88
N ARG A 35 -2.08 -25.45 -8.11
CA ARG A 35 -2.27 -26.83 -8.59
C ARG A 35 -1.87 -26.97 -10.06
N ASP A 36 -2.22 -25.97 -10.86
CA ASP A 36 -1.92 -25.92 -12.29
C ASP A 36 -1.05 -24.70 -12.58
N TRP A 37 0.21 -24.78 -12.16
CA TRP A 37 1.12 -23.65 -12.21
C TRP A 37 1.61 -23.39 -13.64
N GLN A 38 1.03 -22.39 -14.29
CA GLN A 38 1.35 -22.00 -15.67
C GLN A 38 2.31 -20.79 -15.76
N PHE A 39 2.79 -20.28 -14.62
CA PHE A 39 3.63 -19.09 -14.55
C PHE A 39 5.13 -19.41 -14.37
N GLY A 40 5.98 -18.38 -14.44
CA GLY A 40 7.42 -18.55 -14.23
C GLY A 40 7.76 -19.17 -12.85
N PRO A 41 8.77 -20.05 -12.75
CA PRO A 41 9.06 -20.81 -11.53
C PRO A 41 9.45 -19.91 -10.34
N LYS A 42 10.05 -18.74 -10.60
CA LYS A 42 10.39 -17.76 -9.58
C LYS A 42 9.16 -17.08 -8.95
N MET A 43 8.05 -16.97 -9.69
CA MET A 43 6.84 -16.33 -9.18
C MET A 43 6.11 -17.21 -8.16
N ARG A 44 6.36 -18.52 -8.19
CA ARG A 44 5.72 -19.48 -7.28
C ARG A 44 6.06 -19.26 -5.82
N TYR A 45 7.19 -18.62 -5.53
CA TYR A 45 7.66 -18.35 -4.17
C TYR A 45 7.39 -16.91 -3.73
N GLN A 46 6.76 -16.10 -4.60
CA GLN A 46 6.42 -14.72 -4.26
C GLN A 46 5.20 -14.72 -3.32
N PRO A 47 5.12 -13.77 -2.38
CA PRO A 47 4.01 -13.70 -1.44
C PRO A 47 2.66 -13.51 -2.14
N GLU A 48 2.62 -12.87 -3.31
CA GLU A 48 1.44 -12.73 -4.17
C GLU A 48 0.88 -14.09 -4.62
N ALA A 49 1.75 -15.10 -4.81
CA ALA A 49 1.33 -16.44 -5.21
C ALA A 49 0.99 -17.36 -4.04
N ASN A 50 1.13 -16.91 -2.79
CA ASN A 50 1.04 -17.77 -1.61
C ASN A 50 0.20 -17.22 -0.46
N SER A 51 -0.10 -15.93 -0.44
CA SER A 51 -0.77 -15.30 0.69
C SER A 51 -1.92 -14.42 0.24
N ALA A 52 -3.15 -14.85 0.55
CA ALA A 52 -4.33 -14.03 0.36
C ALA A 52 -4.25 -12.74 1.18
N ASP A 53 -3.73 -12.82 2.41
CA ASP A 53 -3.56 -11.66 3.29
C ASP A 53 -2.58 -10.65 2.71
N TYR A 54 -1.45 -11.10 2.15
CA TYR A 54 -0.52 -10.23 1.45
C TYR A 54 -1.19 -9.52 0.27
N ASN A 55 -1.92 -10.28 -0.56
CA ASN A 55 -2.68 -9.73 -1.69
C ASN A 55 -3.69 -8.67 -1.23
N ILE A 56 -4.40 -8.91 -0.13
CA ILE A 56 -5.34 -7.95 0.45
C ILE A 56 -4.62 -6.67 0.88
N ILE A 57 -3.47 -6.78 1.57
CA ILE A 57 -2.68 -5.61 2.01
C ILE A 57 -2.21 -4.79 0.82
N VAL A 58 -1.59 -5.42 -0.19
CA VAL A 58 -1.03 -4.69 -1.34
C VAL A 58 -2.12 -4.05 -2.20
N ASN A 59 -3.30 -4.68 -2.31
CA ASN A 59 -4.44 -4.11 -3.02
C ASN A 59 -5.22 -3.07 -2.19
N SER A 60 -4.93 -2.93 -0.90
CA SER A 60 -5.52 -1.90 -0.04
C SER A 60 -4.80 -0.54 -0.12
N LYS A 61 -3.71 -0.42 -0.90
CA LYS A 61 -2.99 0.86 -1.10
C LYS A 61 -3.92 2.04 -1.48
N PRO A 62 -4.86 1.90 -2.44
CA PRO A 62 -5.78 2.99 -2.79
C PRO A 62 -6.70 3.39 -1.63
N TYR A 63 -7.16 2.42 -0.84
CA TYR A 63 -7.98 2.66 0.35
C TYR A 63 -7.23 3.51 1.39
N PHE A 64 -5.97 3.19 1.66
CA PHE A 64 -5.15 3.98 2.57
C PHE A 64 -4.88 5.39 2.06
N LEU A 65 -4.55 5.53 0.77
CA LEU A 65 -4.35 6.84 0.15
C LEU A 65 -5.59 7.71 0.23
N TYR A 66 -6.77 7.15 -0.09
CA TYR A 66 -8.04 7.85 0.05
C TYR A 66 -8.27 8.30 1.49
N ASN A 67 -8.15 7.40 2.47
CA ASN A 67 -8.34 7.76 3.88
C ASN A 67 -7.36 8.84 4.36
N ALA A 68 -6.11 8.83 3.90
CA ALA A 68 -5.13 9.86 4.22
C ALA A 68 -5.60 11.24 3.73
N THR A 69 -6.22 11.33 2.55
CA THR A 69 -6.78 12.58 2.00
C THR A 69 -7.96 13.13 2.80
N GLN A 70 -8.67 12.26 3.53
CA GLN A 70 -9.81 12.65 4.36
C GLN A 70 -9.37 13.13 5.77
N SER A 71 -8.09 12.96 6.13
CA SER A 71 -7.59 13.35 7.44
C SER A 71 -7.35 14.87 7.52
N ALA A 72 -8.06 15.56 8.42
CA ALA A 72 -7.88 17.00 8.65
C ALA A 72 -6.41 17.41 8.93
N GLN A 73 -5.61 16.50 9.50
CA GLN A 73 -4.17 16.70 9.75
C GLN A 73 -3.35 16.90 8.47
N PHE A 74 -3.77 16.33 7.34
CA PHE A 74 -3.04 16.35 6.07
C PHE A 74 -3.75 17.16 4.97
N GLN A 75 -4.95 17.68 5.25
CA GLN A 75 -5.74 18.48 4.30
C GLN A 75 -5.23 19.92 4.15
N ALA A 76 -4.52 20.45 5.15
CA ALA A 76 -4.16 21.86 5.21
C ALA A 76 -2.96 22.25 4.31
N SER A 77 -2.10 21.29 3.93
CA SER A 77 -0.78 21.59 3.33
C SER A 77 -0.48 20.92 2.00
N ASP A 78 -1.13 19.80 1.63
CA ASP A 78 -0.58 18.91 0.60
C ASP A 78 -1.55 18.63 -0.57
N ARG A 79 -1.11 18.98 -1.79
CA ARG A 79 -1.78 18.65 -3.06
C ARG A 79 -1.35 17.28 -3.62
N ILE A 80 -0.39 16.62 -2.99
CA ILE A 80 0.25 15.40 -3.49
C ILE A 80 0.40 14.42 -2.33
N PHE A 81 -0.20 13.24 -2.48
CA PHE A 81 -0.04 12.12 -1.55
C PHE A 81 0.91 11.10 -2.20
N ALA A 82 1.93 10.69 -1.45
CA ALA A 82 2.85 9.65 -1.87
C ALA A 82 2.66 8.42 -0.97
N TRP A 83 2.57 7.25 -1.59
CA TRP A 83 2.60 5.98 -0.88
C TRP A 83 4.01 5.39 -0.94
N ILE A 84 4.51 4.95 0.21
CA ILE A 84 5.73 4.17 0.33
C ILE A 84 5.31 2.73 0.58
N ASP A 85 5.67 1.81 -0.29
CA ASP A 85 5.40 0.40 0.00
C ASP A 85 6.46 -0.21 0.94
N ALA A 86 6.13 -1.37 1.51
CA ALA A 86 7.04 -2.13 2.37
C ALA A 86 8.32 -2.59 1.65
N GLY A 87 8.35 -2.57 0.31
CA GLY A 87 9.55 -2.81 -0.49
C GLY A 87 10.48 -1.60 -0.52
N TYR A 88 10.00 -0.40 -0.17
CA TYR A 88 10.83 0.79 -0.07
C TYR A 88 11.86 0.63 1.04
N GLY A 89 13.13 0.71 0.64
CA GLY A 89 14.26 0.46 1.51
C GLY A 89 14.65 -1.01 1.63
N HIS A 90 13.85 -1.97 1.14
CA HIS A 90 14.17 -3.40 1.17
C HIS A 90 14.61 -3.92 2.55
N GLY A 91 14.03 -3.38 3.63
CA GLY A 91 14.44 -3.71 5.00
C GLY A 91 15.86 -3.22 5.39
N ARG A 92 16.48 -2.35 4.58
CA ARG A 92 17.77 -1.74 4.92
C ARG A 92 17.57 -0.77 6.08
N GLU A 93 18.29 -1.03 7.16
CA GLU A 93 18.43 -0.11 8.29
C GLU A 93 18.85 1.28 7.80
N GLY A 94 18.23 2.32 8.34
CA GLY A 94 18.51 3.72 7.98
C GLY A 94 17.72 4.28 6.79
N VAL A 95 16.96 3.46 6.04
CA VAL A 95 16.03 3.99 5.01
C VAL A 95 14.73 4.50 5.63
N ILE A 96 14.24 3.83 6.67
CA ILE A 96 13.18 4.34 7.52
C ILE A 96 13.86 5.14 8.64
N PRO A 97 13.68 6.47 8.70
CA PRO A 97 14.34 7.28 9.71
C PRO A 97 13.84 6.96 11.10
N ASN A 98 14.77 6.99 12.06
CA ASN A 98 14.42 6.97 13.47
C ASN A 98 13.42 8.10 13.76
N HIS A 99 12.40 7.79 14.57
CA HIS A 99 11.35 8.73 14.99
C HIS A 99 10.36 9.17 13.90
N CYS A 100 10.23 8.42 12.78
CA CYS A 100 9.25 8.68 11.72
C CYS A 100 9.36 10.06 11.04
N HIS A 101 10.47 10.78 11.24
CA HIS A 101 10.75 12.02 10.53
C HIS A 101 11.32 11.71 9.15
N TRP A 102 10.42 11.44 8.20
CA TRP A 102 10.80 11.06 6.85
C TRP A 102 10.71 12.26 5.90
N ARG A 103 11.84 12.58 5.26
CA ARG A 103 11.92 13.55 4.15
C ARG A 103 12.59 12.84 2.97
N PRO A 104 11.83 12.11 2.13
CA PRO A 104 12.42 11.43 1.00
C PRO A 104 12.97 12.43 0.00
N GLN A 105 14.16 12.14 -0.53
CA GLN A 105 14.53 12.69 -1.82
C GLN A 105 13.79 11.90 -2.90
N LEU A 106 12.62 12.40 -3.28
CA LEU A 106 11.82 11.81 -4.35
C LEU A 106 12.55 11.99 -5.68
N ARG A 107 13.13 10.90 -6.19
CA ARG A 107 13.75 10.89 -7.52
C ARG A 107 12.66 10.83 -8.58
N ARG A 108 12.66 11.78 -9.52
CA ARG A 108 11.60 11.96 -10.53
C ARG A 108 11.39 10.71 -11.41
N ASP A 109 12.44 9.93 -11.63
CA ASP A 109 12.44 8.71 -12.45
C ASP A 109 11.86 7.47 -11.76
N ARG A 110 11.53 7.54 -10.46
CA ARG A 110 11.08 6.39 -9.66
C ARG A 110 9.69 6.57 -9.03
N MET A 111 8.94 7.59 -9.45
CA MET A 111 7.59 7.83 -8.96
C MET A 111 6.56 7.25 -9.93
N THR A 112 5.73 6.34 -9.43
CA THR A 112 4.53 5.89 -10.15
C THR A 112 3.38 6.80 -9.75
N VAL A 113 2.87 7.57 -10.69
CA VAL A 113 1.66 8.39 -10.49
C VAL A 113 0.44 7.49 -10.69
N ILE A 114 -0.30 7.24 -9.62
CA ILE A 114 -1.59 6.53 -9.70
C ILE A 114 -2.68 7.60 -9.74
N LYS A 115 -3.32 7.76 -10.90
CA LYS A 115 -4.54 8.56 -11.00
C LYS A 115 -5.69 7.72 -10.45
N LEU A 116 -6.21 8.09 -9.29
CA LEU A 116 -7.30 7.37 -8.62
C LEU A 116 -8.65 7.52 -9.36
N THR A 117 -8.80 8.53 -10.21
CA THR A 117 -9.98 8.68 -11.07
C THR A 117 -9.76 8.01 -12.42
N PRO A 118 -10.64 7.07 -12.81
CA PRO A 118 -10.73 6.59 -14.19
C PRO A 118 -10.82 7.77 -15.17
N ALA A 119 -10.33 7.61 -16.39
CA ALA A 119 -10.34 8.70 -17.38
C ALA A 119 -11.75 9.26 -17.67
N HIS A 120 -12.79 8.49 -17.39
CA HIS A 120 -14.20 8.84 -17.56
C HIS A 120 -14.83 9.52 -16.33
N ASP A 121 -14.22 9.43 -15.14
CA ASP A 121 -14.68 10.17 -13.97
C ASP A 121 -14.12 11.58 -14.04
N LYS A 122 -14.94 12.51 -14.53
CA LYS A 122 -14.65 13.94 -14.43
C LYS A 122 -14.80 14.35 -12.98
N VAL A 123 -13.68 14.71 -12.34
CA VAL A 123 -13.70 15.50 -11.12
C VAL A 123 -14.17 16.89 -11.53
N SER A 124 -15.43 17.19 -11.24
CA SER A 124 -16.03 18.53 -11.34
C SER A 124 -15.52 19.45 -10.24
#